data_AF-A0A2L0CM48-F1
#
_entry.id   AF-A0A2L0CM48-F1
#
_cell.length_a   1.000
_cell.length_b   1.000
_cell.length_c   1.000
_cell.angle_alpha   90.00
_cell.angle_beta   90.00
_cell.angle_gamma   90.00
#
_symmetry.space_group_name_H-M   'P 1'
#
loop_
_entity.id
_entity.type
_entity.pdbx_description
1 polymer ?
#
loop_
_entity_poly.entity_id
_entity_poly.type
_entity_poly.pdbx_seq_one_letter_code
_entity_poly.pdbx_strand_id
1 'polypeptide(L)'
;IRRGSRCSTAKAFLRPVRLRRNIHTALNAHVTRILIDPTSMRAYGVEFVRNGHRQIVLARKEVIMSAGSINTPQIMMLSGIGPKHELKKFGIPLLKDLPVGENLQDHVGMGGLTFLIDKPVSIVQDRFQAFPMTMQYVMNEKGPMTTLGGVEGLAFVNTKYGNRSWPDIQFHMAPASVNSDAGARVRKVLGLTDQLYNTVYKPIANKDVFTLMPLLLRPRSRGWVRLQSKNPFVPPLINANYFEDPIDVKVLVEGAKIAIKISEAEVFKQFGTRVHRIPFPNCGQFKFGSDKYWECHIRT
;
A
#
# COMPACT_ATOMS: atom_id res chain seq x y z
N ILE A 1 5.22 16.43 2.24
CA ILE A 1 6.65 16.63 2.60
C ILE A 1 6.80 18.02 3.20
N ARG A 2 7.73 18.26 4.14
CA ARG A 2 8.03 19.60 4.65
C ARG A 2 9.55 19.75 4.75
N ARG A 3 10.13 20.66 3.96
CA ARG A 3 11.58 20.91 3.90
C ARG A 3 12.39 19.63 3.63
N GLY A 4 12.09 18.94 2.53
CA GLY A 4 12.75 17.67 2.15
C GLY A 4 12.45 16.45 3.03
N SER A 5 11.89 16.63 4.24
CA SER A 5 11.62 15.54 5.19
C SER A 5 10.16 15.06 5.17
N ARG A 6 9.97 13.80 5.56
CA ARG A 6 8.64 13.24 5.90
C ARG A 6 7.92 14.16 6.91
N CYS A 7 6.66 14.47 6.59
CA CYS A 7 5.75 15.17 7.49
C CYS A 7 4.54 14.26 7.72
N SER A 8 4.56 13.48 8.80
CA SER A 8 3.44 12.63 9.20
C SER A 8 2.34 13.45 9.87
N THR A 9 1.14 12.88 10.00
CA THR A 9 0.03 13.46 10.77
C THR A 9 0.45 13.84 12.19
N ALA A 10 1.24 13.00 12.87
CA ALA A 10 1.78 13.32 14.19
C ALA A 10 2.70 14.56 14.17
N LYS A 11 3.57 14.70 13.17
CA LYS A 11 4.46 15.88 13.04
C LYS A 11 3.71 17.15 12.67
N ALA A 12 2.67 17.03 11.85
CA ALA A 12 1.85 18.14 11.37
C ALA A 12 0.86 18.64 12.43
N PHE A 13 0.17 17.74 13.12
CA PHE A 13 -1.00 18.08 13.94
C PHE A 13 -0.80 17.83 15.44
N LEU A 14 -0.12 16.75 15.84
CA LEU A 14 -0.02 16.38 17.25
C LEU A 14 1.16 17.05 17.97
N ARG A 15 2.35 17.04 17.35
CA ARG A 15 3.56 17.64 17.92
C ARG A 15 3.43 19.14 18.24
N PRO A 16 2.77 19.97 17.41
CA PRO A 16 2.61 21.40 17.72
C PRO A 16 1.71 21.68 18.93
N VAL A 17 0.76 20.79 19.23
CA VAL A 17 -0.24 21.00 20.30
C VAL A 17 0.03 20.15 21.55
N ARG A 18 1.16 19.44 21.60
CA ARG A 18 1.48 18.46 22.65
C ARG A 18 1.51 19.00 24.09
N LEU A 19 1.68 20.32 24.25
CA LEU A 19 1.73 20.99 25.56
C LEU A 19 0.38 21.56 26.00
N ARG A 20 -0.67 21.44 25.18
CA ARG A 20 -2.01 21.90 25.57
C ARG A 20 -2.54 21.01 26.69
N ARG A 21 -2.99 21.62 27.79
CA ARG A 21 -3.47 20.91 28.99
C ARG A 21 -4.70 20.02 28.76
N ASN A 22 -5.45 20.25 27.67
CA ASN A 22 -6.65 19.51 27.32
C ASN A 22 -6.41 18.37 26.31
N ILE A 23 -5.15 18.06 25.96
CA ILE A 23 -4.80 16.94 25.08
C ILE A 23 -3.85 16.02 25.83
N HIS A 24 -4.27 14.76 25.99
CA HIS A 24 -3.46 13.72 26.61
C HIS A 24 -3.13 12.65 25.57
N THR A 25 -1.85 12.32 25.43
CA THR A 25 -1.37 11.29 24.51
C THR A 25 -0.71 10.17 25.30
N ALA A 26 -1.29 8.98 25.25
CA ALA A 26 -0.69 7.77 25.80
C ALA A 26 -0.04 6.96 24.68
N LEU A 27 1.29 6.82 24.74
CA LEU A 27 2.03 5.92 23.85
C LEU A 27 2.10 4.52 24.45
N ASN A 28 2.34 3.52 23.59
CA ASN A 28 2.43 2.10 23.97
C ASN A 28 1.19 1.61 24.72
N ALA A 29 0.02 2.12 24.33
CA ALA A 29 -1.29 1.79 24.89
C ALA A 29 -2.09 1.03 23.83
N HIS A 30 -2.12 -0.30 23.93
CA HIS A 30 -2.84 -1.16 22.99
C HIS A 30 -4.29 -1.32 23.43
N VAL A 31 -5.22 -0.69 22.71
CA VAL A 31 -6.66 -0.79 22.99
C VAL A 31 -7.12 -2.23 22.74
N THR A 32 -7.76 -2.83 23.74
CA THR A 32 -8.25 -4.22 23.68
C THR A 32 -9.72 -4.28 23.30
N ARG A 33 -10.54 -3.34 23.80
CA ARG A 33 -11.97 -3.20 23.49
C ARG A 33 -12.53 -1.85 23.94
N ILE A 34 -13.70 -1.52 23.40
CA ILE A 34 -14.57 -0.44 23.84
C ILE A 34 -15.48 -0.99 24.94
N LEU A 35 -15.73 -0.18 25.96
CA LEU A 35 -16.70 -0.48 27.01
C LEU A 35 -18.05 0.12 26.64
N ILE A 36 -19.06 -0.73 26.47
CA ILE A 36 -20.38 -0.37 25.97
C ILE A 36 -21.43 -0.94 26.91
N ASP A 37 -22.40 -0.11 27.28
CA ASP A 37 -23.54 -0.54 28.07
C ASP A 37 -24.51 -1.36 27.18
N PRO A 38 -24.82 -2.62 27.53
CA PRO A 38 -25.58 -3.52 26.66
C PRO A 38 -27.06 -3.13 26.50
N THR A 39 -27.60 -2.30 27.40
CA THR A 39 -29.01 -1.90 27.39
C THR A 39 -29.23 -0.63 26.57
N SER A 40 -28.44 0.40 26.84
CA SER A 40 -28.49 1.70 26.19
C SER A 40 -27.66 1.78 24.91
N MET A 41 -26.78 0.80 24.67
CA MET A 41 -25.79 0.79 23.58
C MET A 41 -24.85 2.00 23.59
N ARG A 42 -24.68 2.66 24.75
CA ARG A 42 -23.78 3.81 24.91
C ARG A 42 -22.36 3.35 25.24
N ALA A 43 -21.39 3.79 24.43
CA ALA A 43 -19.98 3.66 24.77
C ALA A 43 -19.62 4.60 25.92
N TYR A 44 -19.00 4.06 26.97
CA TYR A 44 -18.66 4.82 28.19
C TYR A 44 -17.17 4.79 28.52
N GLY A 45 -16.35 4.08 27.74
CA GLY A 45 -14.91 4.05 27.96
C GLY A 45 -14.17 3.11 27.02
N VAL A 46 -12.87 2.99 27.25
CA VAL A 46 -11.98 2.07 26.53
C VAL A 46 -11.11 1.32 27.52
N GLU A 47 -10.89 0.05 27.23
CA GLU A 47 -9.91 -0.79 27.91
C GLU A 47 -8.66 -0.89 27.03
N PHE A 48 -7.49 -0.75 27.63
CA PHE A 48 -6.21 -0.89 26.94
C PHE A 48 -5.16 -1.50 27.85
N VAL A 49 -4.09 -2.02 27.26
CA VAL A 49 -2.91 -2.50 27.98
C VAL A 49 -1.75 -1.55 27.72
N ARG A 50 -1.08 -1.14 28.80
CA ARG A 50 0.12 -0.32 28.76
C ARG A 50 1.12 -0.83 29.78
N ASN A 51 2.36 -1.05 29.34
CA ASN A 51 3.43 -1.62 30.16
C ASN A 51 3.03 -2.93 30.86
N GLY A 52 2.28 -3.80 30.16
CA GLY A 52 1.78 -5.06 30.73
C GLY A 52 0.57 -4.95 31.65
N HIS A 53 0.13 -3.74 32.00
CA HIS A 53 -1.01 -3.52 32.89
C HIS A 53 -2.27 -3.15 32.10
N ARG A 54 -3.39 -3.80 32.44
CA ARG A 54 -4.70 -3.45 31.91
C ARG A 54 -5.23 -2.20 32.62
N GLN A 55 -5.67 -1.23 31.84
CA GLN A 55 -6.17 0.07 32.31
C GLN A 55 -7.49 0.40 31.60
N ILE A 56 -8.30 1.21 32.27
CA ILE A 56 -9.58 1.70 31.76
C ILE A 56 -9.56 3.22 31.79
N VAL A 57 -10.03 3.84 30.71
CA VAL A 57 -10.33 5.28 30.68
C VAL A 57 -11.80 5.45 30.33
N LEU A 58 -12.51 6.21 31.18
CA LEU A 58 -13.92 6.52 30.99
C LEU A 58 -14.10 7.76 30.10
N ALA A 59 -15.12 7.71 29.24
CA ALA A 59 -15.49 8.77 28.33
C ALA A 59 -16.84 9.37 28.76
N ARG A 60 -16.87 10.69 28.97
CA ARG A 60 -18.13 11.40 29.32
C ARG A 60 -19.04 11.64 28.11
N LYS A 61 -18.44 11.79 26.92
CA LYS A 61 -19.16 12.13 25.69
C LYS A 61 -19.12 10.99 24.69
N GLU A 62 -17.96 10.74 24.10
CA GLU A 62 -17.82 9.87 22.94
C GLU A 62 -16.50 9.09 22.97
N VAL A 63 -16.49 7.97 22.27
CA VAL A 63 -15.29 7.21 21.91
C VAL A 63 -15.22 7.17 20.39
N ILE A 64 -14.11 7.66 19.82
CA ILE A 64 -13.89 7.72 18.37
C ILE A 64 -12.81 6.71 17.98
N MET A 65 -13.18 5.76 17.13
CA MET A 65 -12.22 4.78 16.60
C MET A 65 -11.39 5.37 15.47
N SER A 66 -10.07 5.19 15.55
CA SER A 66 -9.12 5.64 14.53
C SER A 66 -7.93 4.68 14.40
N ALA A 67 -8.17 3.38 14.62
CA ALA A 67 -7.13 2.34 14.59
C ALA A 67 -6.81 1.84 13.16
N GLY A 68 -7.31 2.51 12.12
CA GLY A 68 -7.14 2.12 10.72
C GLY A 68 -8.11 1.03 10.26
N SER A 69 -8.11 0.74 8.95
CA SER A 69 -9.01 -0.20 8.28
C SER A 69 -8.85 -1.66 8.74
N ILE A 70 -7.72 -2.01 9.33
CA ILE A 70 -7.42 -3.37 9.81
C ILE A 70 -7.73 -3.54 11.31
N ASN A 71 -7.22 -2.67 12.18
CA ASN A 71 -7.37 -2.89 13.63
C ASN A 71 -8.71 -2.40 14.18
N THR A 72 -9.36 -1.44 13.52
CA THR A 72 -10.69 -0.95 13.93
C THR A 72 -11.74 -2.06 13.91
N PRO A 73 -11.92 -2.85 12.82
CA PRO A 73 -12.88 -3.95 12.84
C PRO A 73 -12.54 -5.02 13.87
N GLN A 74 -11.26 -5.31 14.12
CA GLN A 74 -10.85 -6.22 15.20
C GLN A 74 -11.34 -5.73 16.57
N ILE A 75 -11.04 -4.48 16.93
CA ILE A 75 -11.43 -3.91 18.24
C ILE A 75 -12.96 -3.87 18.37
N MET A 76 -13.68 -3.48 17.32
CA MET A 76 -15.14 -3.47 17.30
C MET A 76 -15.72 -4.87 17.55
N MET A 77 -15.21 -5.89 16.85
CA MET A 77 -15.64 -7.28 17.04
C MET A 77 -15.34 -7.77 18.45
N LEU A 78 -14.14 -7.50 18.99
CA LEU A 78 -13.77 -7.83 20.37
C LEU A 78 -14.63 -7.09 21.42
N SER A 79 -15.24 -5.97 21.03
CA SER A 79 -16.18 -5.19 21.85
C SER A 79 -17.63 -5.69 21.73
N GLY A 80 -17.89 -6.76 20.97
CA GLY A 80 -19.23 -7.31 20.77
C GLY A 80 -20.02 -6.68 19.62
N ILE A 81 -19.38 -5.88 18.76
CA ILE A 81 -20.01 -5.28 17.57
C ILE A 81 -19.38 -5.86 16.30
N GLY A 82 -20.13 -6.71 15.60
CA GLY A 82 -19.69 -7.33 14.36
C GLY A 82 -20.56 -8.51 13.95
N PRO A 83 -20.16 -9.28 12.93
CA PRO A 83 -20.99 -10.34 12.39
C PRO A 83 -21.27 -11.40 13.46
N LYS A 84 -22.56 -11.68 13.71
CA LYS A 84 -22.98 -12.61 14.77
C LYS A 84 -22.30 -13.98 14.70
N HIS A 85 -22.07 -14.52 13.51
CA HIS A 85 -21.42 -15.81 13.31
C HIS A 85 -19.93 -15.79 13.70
N GLU A 86 -19.20 -14.72 13.36
CA GLU A 86 -17.80 -14.52 13.77
C GLU A 86 -17.68 -14.37 15.29
N LEU A 87 -18.55 -13.56 15.92
CA LEU A 87 -18.51 -13.38 17.37
C LEU A 87 -18.84 -14.68 18.13
N LYS A 88 -19.82 -15.45 17.64
CA LYS A 88 -20.19 -16.75 18.21
C LYS A 88 -19.03 -17.74 18.18
N LYS A 89 -18.23 -17.77 17.10
CA LYS A 89 -17.06 -18.65 16.95
C LYS A 89 -16.04 -18.50 18.09
N PHE A 90 -15.89 -17.29 18.63
CA PHE A 90 -14.94 -16.98 19.69
C PHE A 90 -15.59 -16.77 21.07
N GLY A 91 -16.88 -17.08 21.23
CA GLY A 91 -17.60 -16.87 22.49
C GLY A 91 -17.55 -15.40 22.96
N ILE A 92 -17.71 -14.46 22.03
CA ILE A 92 -17.81 -13.04 22.32
C ILE A 92 -19.30 -12.67 22.42
N PRO A 93 -19.75 -12.05 23.53
CA PRO A 93 -21.13 -11.59 23.65
C PRO A 93 -21.51 -10.63 22.53
N LEU A 94 -22.64 -10.90 21.87
CA LEU A 94 -23.17 -10.04 20.81
C LEU A 94 -23.90 -8.85 21.44
N LEU A 95 -23.39 -7.64 21.20
CA LEU A 95 -24.10 -6.39 21.49
C LEU A 95 -24.85 -5.88 20.27
N LYS A 96 -24.22 -5.93 19.09
CA LYS A 96 -24.84 -5.52 17.83
C LYS A 96 -24.30 -6.32 16.65
N ASP A 97 -25.21 -6.91 15.89
CA ASP A 97 -24.91 -7.59 14.63
C ASP A 97 -24.77 -6.56 13.51
N LEU A 98 -23.56 -6.38 13.02
CA LEU A 98 -23.20 -5.46 11.92
C LEU A 98 -22.12 -6.13 11.06
N PRO A 99 -22.03 -5.80 9.75
CA PRO A 99 -21.02 -6.35 8.85
C PRO A 99 -19.62 -5.74 9.06
N VAL A 100 -19.17 -5.66 10.31
CA VAL A 100 -17.85 -5.14 10.68
C VAL A 100 -16.76 -6.06 10.14
N GLY A 101 -15.78 -5.47 9.46
CA GLY A 101 -14.67 -6.20 8.85
C GLY A 101 -14.92 -6.60 7.40
N GLU A 102 -16.15 -6.48 6.89
CA GLU A 102 -16.45 -6.72 5.47
C GLU A 102 -16.12 -5.49 4.60
N ASN A 103 -16.16 -5.65 3.27
CA ASN A 103 -15.96 -4.59 2.29
C ASN A 103 -14.55 -3.94 2.33
N LEU A 104 -13.53 -4.73 2.67
CA LEU A 104 -12.14 -4.30 2.56
C LEU A 104 -11.81 -4.03 1.08
N GLN A 105 -11.18 -2.88 0.82
CA GLN A 105 -10.74 -2.45 -0.50
C GLN A 105 -9.33 -1.92 -0.39
N ASP A 106 -8.51 -2.24 -1.37
CA ASP A 106 -7.17 -1.69 -1.53
C ASP A 106 -6.87 -1.52 -3.02
N HIS A 107 -5.97 -0.60 -3.35
CA HIS A 107 -5.51 -0.40 -4.72
C HIS A 107 -4.42 -1.41 -5.03
N VAL A 108 -4.74 -2.38 -5.89
CA VAL A 108 -3.77 -3.33 -6.43
C VAL A 108 -3.21 -2.80 -7.76
N GLY A 109 -1.93 -3.03 -8.02
CA GLY A 109 -1.27 -2.57 -9.24
C GLY A 109 -0.37 -3.62 -9.87
N MET A 110 -0.05 -3.41 -11.14
CA MET A 110 0.91 -4.23 -11.87
C MET A 110 2.33 -3.78 -11.52
N GLY A 111 3.03 -4.59 -10.73
CA GLY A 111 4.45 -4.37 -10.42
C GLY A 111 5.37 -4.76 -11.57
N GLY A 112 6.53 -4.13 -11.66
CA GLY A 112 7.64 -4.67 -12.45
C GLY A 112 7.62 -4.42 -13.96
N LEU A 113 6.63 -3.67 -14.48
CA LEU A 113 6.66 -3.17 -15.87
C LEU A 113 7.81 -2.18 -16.05
N THR A 114 8.89 -2.62 -16.69
CA THR A 114 10.17 -1.90 -16.73
C THR A 114 10.53 -1.48 -18.14
N PHE A 115 11.01 -0.25 -18.29
CA PHE A 115 11.48 0.30 -19.55
C PHE A 115 12.95 0.68 -19.41
N LEU A 116 13.81 0.06 -20.21
CA LEU A 116 15.23 0.40 -20.32
C LEU A 116 15.38 1.71 -21.10
N ILE A 117 16.37 2.52 -20.70
CA ILE A 117 16.76 3.74 -21.42
C ILE A 117 18.28 3.80 -21.56
N ASP A 118 18.76 4.57 -22.54
CA ASP A 118 20.19 4.75 -22.82
C ASP A 118 20.81 5.92 -22.05
N LYS A 119 19.98 6.88 -21.62
CA LYS A 119 20.46 8.08 -20.90
C LYS A 119 20.63 7.79 -19.40
N PRO A 120 21.73 8.24 -18.77
CA PRO A 120 22.04 7.99 -17.36
C PRO A 120 21.27 8.91 -16.39
N VAL A 121 19.96 9.02 -16.57
CA VAL A 121 19.09 9.96 -15.83
C VAL A 121 18.21 9.28 -14.78
N SER A 122 18.22 7.94 -14.71
CA SER A 122 17.47 7.21 -13.71
C SER A 122 18.16 7.19 -12.35
N ILE A 123 17.40 6.85 -11.31
CA ILE A 123 17.89 6.59 -9.96
C ILE A 123 18.49 5.18 -9.95
N VAL A 124 19.82 5.12 -9.96
CA VAL A 124 20.61 3.91 -9.76
C VAL A 124 21.43 4.09 -8.49
N GLN A 125 21.27 3.18 -7.52
CA GLN A 125 21.83 3.34 -6.18
C GLN A 125 23.36 3.55 -6.21
N ASP A 126 24.07 2.86 -7.09
CA ASP A 126 25.53 2.91 -7.15
C ASP A 126 26.09 4.27 -7.63
N ARG A 127 25.27 5.16 -8.20
CA ARG A 127 25.69 6.51 -8.62
C ARG A 127 25.77 7.50 -7.46
N PHE A 128 25.28 7.09 -6.31
CA PHE A 128 25.04 7.98 -5.20
C PHE A 128 26.11 7.82 -4.12
N GLN A 129 26.90 8.87 -3.93
CA GLN A 129 27.88 8.93 -2.84
C GLN A 129 27.19 9.35 -1.54
N ALA A 130 27.24 8.48 -0.52
CA ALA A 130 26.48 8.64 0.71
C ALA A 130 26.80 9.95 1.46
N PHE A 131 28.08 10.30 1.61
CA PHE A 131 28.50 11.47 2.39
C PHE A 131 28.04 12.82 1.78
N PRO A 132 28.40 13.18 0.53
CA PRO A 132 27.99 14.47 -0.04
C PRO A 132 26.47 14.59 -0.17
N MET A 133 25.79 13.49 -0.51
CA MET A 133 24.34 13.46 -0.57
C MET A 133 23.69 13.74 0.80
N THR A 134 24.20 13.08 1.85
CA THR A 134 23.73 13.32 3.22
C THR A 134 23.95 14.76 3.64
N MET A 135 25.10 15.33 3.29
CA MET A 135 25.41 16.71 3.62
C MET A 135 24.45 17.71 2.96
N GLN A 136 24.14 17.51 1.67
CA GLN A 136 23.15 18.35 0.96
C GLN A 136 21.77 18.26 1.62
N TYR A 137 21.37 17.07 2.07
CA TYR A 137 20.08 16.88 2.74
C TYR A 137 20.04 17.55 4.11
N VAL A 138 21.06 17.34 4.95
CA VAL A 138 21.08 17.85 6.32
C VAL A 138 21.25 19.36 6.37
N MET A 139 22.16 19.91 5.58
CA MET A 139 22.46 21.35 5.62
C MET A 139 21.48 22.18 4.79
N ASN A 140 21.09 21.67 3.61
CA ASN A 140 20.36 22.47 2.62
C ASN A 140 18.94 21.96 2.33
N GLU A 141 18.53 20.82 2.91
CA GLU A 141 17.21 20.20 2.69
C GLU A 141 16.93 19.95 1.20
N LYS A 142 18.01 19.65 0.48
CA LYS A 142 18.07 19.47 -0.97
C LYS A 142 18.84 18.19 -1.29
N GLY A 143 18.86 17.85 -2.57
CA GLY A 143 19.62 16.73 -3.10
C GLY A 143 18.85 15.42 -3.07
N PRO A 144 19.47 14.32 -3.55
CA PRO A 144 18.74 13.09 -3.84
C PRO A 144 17.97 12.47 -2.67
N MET A 145 18.37 12.65 -1.41
CA MET A 145 17.61 12.10 -0.26
C MET A 145 16.23 12.73 -0.05
N THR A 146 15.92 13.84 -0.73
CA THR A 146 14.57 14.43 -0.70
C THR A 146 13.58 13.69 -1.62
N THR A 147 14.07 12.81 -2.50
CA THR A 147 13.24 11.93 -3.35
C THR A 147 12.30 11.09 -2.49
N LEU A 148 11.13 10.75 -3.05
CA LEU A 148 10.19 9.85 -2.41
C LEU A 148 10.64 8.37 -2.49
N GLY A 149 11.74 8.09 -3.19
CA GLY A 149 12.38 6.78 -3.23
C GLY A 149 11.63 5.76 -4.09
N GLY A 150 10.86 6.24 -5.06
CA GLY A 150 10.04 5.43 -5.94
C GLY A 150 9.21 6.31 -6.86
N VAL A 151 8.03 6.73 -6.40
CA VAL A 151 7.07 7.43 -7.25
C VAL A 151 7.35 8.94 -7.29
N GLU A 152 7.71 9.44 -8.46
CA GLU A 152 8.02 10.86 -8.73
C GLU A 152 7.01 11.51 -9.69
N GLY A 153 6.19 10.71 -10.37
CA GLY A 153 5.13 11.19 -11.25
C GLY A 153 3.84 10.41 -11.06
N LEU A 154 2.72 11.09 -11.25
CA LEU A 154 1.39 10.49 -11.21
C LEU A 154 0.64 10.88 -12.48
N ALA A 155 -0.13 9.94 -13.01
CA ALA A 155 -1.14 10.22 -14.04
C ALA A 155 -2.42 9.47 -13.72
N PHE A 156 -3.56 10.04 -14.11
CA PHE A 156 -4.87 9.45 -13.94
C PHE A 156 -5.49 9.30 -15.32
N VAL A 157 -5.91 8.08 -15.66
CA VAL A 157 -6.47 7.79 -16.98
C VAL A 157 -7.72 6.93 -16.86
N ASN A 158 -8.54 6.99 -17.90
CA ASN A 158 -9.71 6.15 -18.05
C ASN A 158 -9.41 5.04 -19.05
N THR A 159 -9.63 3.79 -18.68
CA THR A 159 -9.71 2.70 -19.65
C THR A 159 -11.08 2.67 -20.32
N LYS A 160 -11.25 1.78 -21.30
CA LYS A 160 -12.56 1.53 -21.93
C LYS A 160 -13.63 0.99 -20.97
N TYR A 161 -13.23 0.50 -19.78
CA TYR A 161 -14.15 0.04 -18.73
C TYR A 161 -14.49 1.14 -17.72
N GLY A 162 -13.74 2.24 -17.74
CA GLY A 162 -13.88 3.35 -16.81
C GLY A 162 -15.07 4.24 -17.14
N ASN A 163 -15.56 4.96 -16.13
CA ASN A 163 -16.53 6.03 -16.34
C ASN A 163 -15.77 7.29 -16.80
N ARG A 164 -16.35 8.08 -17.72
CA ARG A 164 -15.75 9.36 -18.13
C ARG A 164 -15.56 10.35 -16.97
N SER A 165 -16.38 10.26 -15.93
CA SER A 165 -16.35 11.20 -14.79
C SER A 165 -15.28 10.89 -13.74
N TRP A 166 -14.67 9.69 -13.73
CA TRP A 166 -13.62 9.36 -12.77
C TRP A 166 -12.63 8.30 -13.29
N PRO A 167 -11.33 8.45 -13.00
CA PRO A 167 -10.30 7.50 -13.42
C PRO A 167 -10.43 6.14 -12.74
N ASP A 168 -10.13 5.10 -13.50
CA ASP A 168 -10.04 3.72 -13.06
C ASP A 168 -8.57 3.24 -12.97
N ILE A 169 -7.64 3.94 -13.60
CA ILE A 169 -6.19 3.72 -13.47
C ILE A 169 -5.46 4.97 -12.96
N GLN A 170 -4.56 4.75 -12.00
CA GLN A 170 -3.50 5.69 -11.64
C GLN A 170 -2.15 5.10 -12.04
N PHE A 171 -1.36 5.84 -12.81
CA PHE A 171 0.05 5.48 -13.00
C PHE A 171 0.89 6.02 -11.86
N HIS A 172 1.70 5.15 -11.28
CA HIS A 172 2.85 5.52 -10.48
C HIS A 172 4.08 5.45 -11.37
N MET A 173 4.68 6.61 -11.63
CA MET A 173 5.87 6.72 -12.45
C MET A 173 7.09 6.83 -11.54
N ALA A 174 8.06 5.93 -11.73
CA ALA A 174 9.34 6.00 -11.04
C ALA A 174 10.48 6.08 -12.05
N PRO A 175 11.49 6.95 -11.86
CA PRO A 175 12.75 6.89 -12.59
C PRO A 175 13.65 5.76 -12.04
N ALA A 176 13.05 4.63 -11.69
CA ALA A 176 13.69 3.46 -11.09
C ALA A 176 12.81 2.22 -11.34
N SER A 177 13.39 1.03 -11.17
CA SER A 177 12.65 -0.23 -11.13
C SER A 177 13.33 -1.22 -10.17
N VAL A 178 12.88 -2.47 -10.16
CA VAL A 178 13.35 -3.55 -9.27
C VAL A 178 14.87 -3.78 -9.36
N ASN A 179 15.49 -3.46 -10.49
CA ASN A 179 16.92 -3.62 -10.75
C ASN A 179 17.79 -2.44 -10.25
N SER A 180 17.18 -1.32 -9.83
CA SER A 180 17.88 -0.06 -9.52
C SER A 180 18.76 -0.11 -8.27
N ASP A 181 18.58 -1.11 -7.40
CA ASP A 181 19.35 -1.31 -6.16
C ASP A 181 20.15 -2.62 -6.16
N ALA A 182 20.33 -3.23 -7.34
CA ALA A 182 20.96 -4.54 -7.53
C ALA A 182 20.41 -5.66 -6.61
N GLY A 183 19.18 -5.52 -6.11
CA GLY A 183 18.50 -6.52 -5.29
C GLY A 183 18.82 -6.42 -3.80
N ALA A 184 19.35 -5.29 -3.34
CA ALA A 184 19.68 -5.05 -1.95
C ALA A 184 18.44 -5.03 -1.03
N ARG A 185 17.38 -4.34 -1.46
CA ARG A 185 16.18 -4.07 -0.64
C ARG A 185 14.87 -4.19 -1.42
N VAL A 186 14.77 -3.65 -2.63
CA VAL A 186 13.50 -3.54 -3.39
C VAL A 186 12.86 -4.91 -3.58
N ARG A 187 13.63 -5.93 -3.99
CA ARG A 187 13.13 -7.30 -4.14
C ARG A 187 12.55 -7.88 -2.85
N LYS A 188 13.14 -7.56 -1.69
CA LYS A 188 12.68 -8.04 -0.37
C LYS A 188 11.41 -7.33 0.07
N VAL A 189 11.36 -6.00 -0.14
CA VAL A 189 10.19 -5.17 0.18
C VAL A 189 8.97 -5.60 -0.66
N LEU A 190 9.20 -5.94 -1.94
CA LEU A 190 8.16 -6.41 -2.84
C LEU A 190 7.87 -7.92 -2.73
N GLY A 191 8.59 -8.66 -1.88
CA GLY A 191 8.38 -10.10 -1.71
C GLY A 191 8.66 -10.95 -2.95
N LEU A 192 9.54 -10.49 -3.85
CA LEU A 192 9.86 -11.22 -5.08
C LEU A 192 10.68 -12.48 -4.77
N THR A 193 10.34 -13.59 -5.43
CA THR A 193 11.12 -14.83 -5.33
C THR A 193 12.51 -14.66 -5.94
N ASP A 194 13.48 -15.45 -5.44
CA ASP A 194 14.83 -15.47 -6.00
C ASP A 194 14.83 -15.84 -7.49
N GLN A 195 13.96 -16.78 -7.89
CA GLN A 195 13.81 -17.19 -9.28
C GLN A 195 13.37 -16.02 -10.16
N LEU A 196 12.29 -15.32 -9.78
CA LEU A 196 11.78 -14.19 -10.56
C LEU A 196 12.83 -13.07 -10.66
N TYR A 197 13.46 -12.71 -9.54
CA TYR A 197 14.46 -11.65 -9.53
C TYR A 197 15.69 -12.01 -10.38
N ASN A 198 16.25 -13.21 -10.19
CA ASN A 198 17.47 -13.63 -10.88
C ASN A 198 17.25 -13.80 -12.38
N THR A 199 16.08 -14.25 -12.81
CA THR A 199 15.75 -14.40 -14.23
C THR A 199 15.46 -13.06 -14.89
N VAL A 200 14.63 -12.20 -14.27
CA VAL A 200 14.09 -11.03 -14.95
C VAL A 200 14.91 -9.77 -14.68
N TYR A 201 15.26 -9.48 -13.42
CA TYR A 201 15.78 -8.16 -13.02
C TYR A 201 17.29 -8.12 -12.81
N LYS A 202 17.90 -9.21 -12.36
CA LYS A 202 19.37 -9.31 -12.22
C LYS A 202 20.13 -9.08 -13.54
N PRO A 203 19.69 -9.55 -14.73
CA PRO A 203 20.39 -9.29 -15.98
C PRO A 203 20.44 -7.81 -16.41
N ILE A 204 19.58 -6.98 -15.81
CA ILE A 204 19.53 -5.54 -16.04
C ILE A 204 19.94 -4.75 -14.79
N ALA A 205 20.59 -5.38 -13.81
CA ALA A 205 21.09 -4.71 -12.61
C ALA A 205 21.90 -3.47 -12.98
N ASN A 206 21.66 -2.37 -12.27
CA ASN A 206 22.33 -1.07 -12.44
C ASN A 206 22.17 -0.39 -13.82
N LYS A 207 21.34 -0.94 -14.72
CA LYS A 207 20.97 -0.26 -15.97
C LYS A 207 19.94 0.84 -15.73
N ASP A 208 19.96 1.85 -16.59
CA ASP A 208 18.97 2.91 -16.54
C ASP A 208 17.58 2.43 -16.95
N VAL A 209 16.61 2.79 -16.13
CA VAL A 209 15.24 2.38 -16.29
C VAL A 209 14.25 3.44 -15.82
N PHE A 210 13.02 3.34 -16.28
CA PHE A 210 11.87 3.88 -15.58
C PHE A 210 10.75 2.82 -15.54
N THR A 211 9.77 3.02 -14.67
CA THR A 211 8.56 2.20 -14.58
C THR A 211 7.32 3.07 -14.69
N LEU A 212 6.28 2.51 -15.29
CA LEU A 212 4.92 3.04 -15.29
C LEU A 212 4.03 1.95 -14.71
N MET A 213 3.75 2.01 -13.41
CA MET A 213 2.94 0.99 -12.74
C MET A 213 1.47 1.42 -12.80
N PRO A 214 0.60 0.71 -13.54
CA PRO A 214 -0.84 0.95 -13.43
C PRO A 214 -1.35 0.39 -12.10
N LEU A 215 -2.01 1.24 -11.32
CA LEU A 215 -2.76 0.89 -10.12
C LEU A 215 -4.26 1.00 -10.41
N LEU A 216 -5.02 0.01 -9.94
CA LEU A 216 -6.47 -0.03 -10.04
C LEU A 216 -7.10 0.85 -8.95
N LEU A 217 -7.78 1.92 -9.35
CA LEU A 217 -8.38 2.89 -8.42
C LEU A 217 -9.77 2.49 -7.93
N ARG A 218 -10.47 1.67 -8.71
CA ARG A 218 -11.88 1.31 -8.48
C ARG A 218 -12.05 -0.20 -8.55
N PRO A 219 -11.39 -0.97 -7.66
CA PRO A 219 -11.56 -2.41 -7.64
C PRO A 219 -13.02 -2.76 -7.39
N ARG A 220 -13.51 -3.81 -8.07
CA ARG A 220 -14.80 -4.43 -7.76
C ARG A 220 -14.67 -5.55 -6.74
N SER A 221 -13.51 -6.22 -6.70
CA SER A 221 -13.22 -7.23 -5.69
C SER A 221 -13.36 -6.65 -4.28
N ARG A 222 -13.87 -7.46 -3.34
CA ARG A 222 -14.04 -7.08 -1.94
C ARG A 222 -13.44 -8.13 -1.02
N GLY A 223 -12.63 -7.65 -0.08
CA GLY A 223 -12.04 -8.44 0.96
C GLY A 223 -12.76 -8.32 2.30
N TRP A 224 -12.14 -8.93 3.31
CA TRP A 224 -12.59 -8.86 4.69
C TRP A 224 -11.42 -8.89 5.69
N VAL A 225 -11.72 -8.48 6.92
CA VAL A 225 -10.88 -8.59 8.11
C VAL A 225 -11.66 -9.32 9.19
N ARG A 226 -11.16 -10.46 9.66
CA ARG A 226 -11.84 -11.32 10.64
C ARG A 226 -10.98 -11.60 11.85
N LEU A 227 -11.61 -12.00 12.95
CA LEU A 227 -10.88 -12.42 14.13
C LEU A 227 -10.15 -13.74 13.87
N GLN A 228 -8.89 -13.81 14.27
CA GLN A 228 -8.16 -15.07 14.38
C GLN A 228 -8.30 -15.68 15.79
N SER A 229 -8.42 -14.82 16.80
CA SER A 229 -8.47 -15.18 18.21
C SER A 229 -9.23 -14.11 19.00
N LYS A 230 -9.71 -14.47 20.20
CA LYS A 230 -10.21 -13.53 21.21
C LYS A 230 -9.09 -12.74 21.89
N ASN A 231 -7.84 -13.17 21.74
CA ASN A 231 -6.68 -12.45 22.27
C ASN A 231 -6.44 -11.17 21.41
N PRO A 232 -6.57 -9.96 21.98
CA PRO A 232 -6.41 -8.69 21.25
C PRO A 232 -5.00 -8.44 20.70
N PHE A 233 -4.01 -9.23 21.12
CA PHE A 233 -2.62 -9.14 20.64
C PHE A 233 -2.33 -10.07 19.45
N VAL A 234 -3.25 -10.95 19.11
CA VAL A 234 -3.15 -11.78 17.90
C VAL A 234 -3.65 -10.94 16.72
N PRO A 235 -2.88 -10.76 15.65
CA PRO A 235 -3.33 -10.05 14.46
C PRO A 235 -4.62 -10.66 13.88
N PRO A 236 -5.49 -9.85 13.25
CA PRO A 236 -6.66 -10.39 12.58
C PRO A 236 -6.25 -11.13 11.30
N LEU A 237 -7.13 -12.01 10.82
CA LEU A 237 -7.02 -12.57 9.47
C LEU A 237 -7.43 -11.50 8.47
N ILE A 238 -6.65 -11.33 7.41
CA ILE A 238 -6.89 -10.34 6.36
C ILE A 238 -6.96 -11.09 5.04
N ASN A 239 -8.04 -10.90 4.30
CA ASN A 239 -8.17 -11.36 2.93
C ASN A 239 -8.59 -10.17 2.07
N ALA A 240 -7.69 -9.65 1.24
CA ALA A 240 -8.00 -8.57 0.31
C ALA A 240 -8.84 -9.04 -0.89
N ASN A 241 -8.82 -10.35 -1.17
CA ASN A 241 -9.55 -11.00 -2.25
C ASN A 241 -9.25 -10.39 -3.63
N TYR A 242 -7.99 -10.03 -3.87
CA TYR A 242 -7.60 -9.37 -5.12
C TYR A 242 -7.97 -10.21 -6.34
N PHE A 243 -8.52 -9.54 -7.34
CA PHE A 243 -8.87 -10.14 -8.64
C PHE A 243 -9.93 -11.24 -8.59
N GLU A 244 -10.76 -11.25 -7.55
CA GLU A 244 -12.00 -12.05 -7.50
C GLU A 244 -12.92 -11.66 -8.66
N ASP A 245 -13.16 -10.35 -8.86
CA ASP A 245 -13.88 -9.87 -10.03
C ASP A 245 -12.91 -9.80 -11.22
N PRO A 246 -13.17 -10.55 -12.31
CA PRO A 246 -12.28 -10.56 -13.47
C PRO A 246 -12.17 -9.20 -14.18
N ILE A 247 -13.07 -8.24 -13.93
CA ILE A 247 -12.94 -6.89 -14.50
C ILE A 247 -11.68 -6.18 -14.00
N ASP A 248 -11.26 -6.44 -12.76
CA ASP A 248 -10.15 -5.75 -12.11
C ASP A 248 -8.85 -5.99 -12.89
N VAL A 249 -8.65 -7.24 -13.31
CA VAL A 249 -7.52 -7.61 -14.18
C VAL A 249 -7.66 -7.02 -15.57
N LYS A 250 -8.87 -7.05 -16.17
CA LYS A 250 -9.10 -6.47 -17.49
C LYS A 250 -8.77 -4.98 -17.55
N VAL A 251 -9.10 -4.23 -16.49
CA VAL A 251 -8.76 -2.80 -16.36
C VAL A 251 -7.23 -2.61 -16.28
N LEU A 252 -6.54 -3.41 -15.46
CA LEU A 252 -5.08 -3.35 -15.37
C LEU A 252 -4.37 -3.77 -16.67
N VAL A 253 -4.90 -4.73 -17.43
CA VAL A 253 -4.38 -5.10 -18.76
C VAL A 253 -4.46 -3.89 -19.71
N GLU A 254 -5.57 -3.14 -19.71
CA GLU A 254 -5.67 -1.90 -20.49
C GLU A 254 -4.70 -0.83 -19.97
N GLY A 255 -4.50 -0.74 -18.65
CA GLY A 255 -3.45 0.09 -18.05
C GLY A 255 -2.05 -0.25 -18.55
N ALA A 256 -1.70 -1.53 -18.63
CA ALA A 256 -0.42 -1.99 -19.18
C ALA A 256 -0.26 -1.57 -20.65
N LYS A 257 -1.30 -1.76 -21.48
CA LYS A 257 -1.30 -1.33 -22.89
C LYS A 257 -1.10 0.19 -23.02
N ILE A 258 -1.74 0.99 -22.16
CA ILE A 258 -1.56 2.45 -22.14
C ILE A 258 -0.10 2.79 -21.77
N ALA A 259 0.49 2.14 -20.76
CA ALA A 259 1.89 2.34 -20.40
C ALA A 259 2.85 2.02 -21.56
N ILE A 260 2.62 0.93 -22.30
CA ILE A 260 3.39 0.60 -23.50
C ILE A 260 3.28 1.74 -24.53
N LYS A 261 2.06 2.19 -24.86
CA LYS A 261 1.85 3.30 -25.80
C LYS A 261 2.54 4.59 -25.38
N ILE A 262 2.54 4.91 -24.08
CA ILE A 262 3.26 6.06 -23.54
C ILE A 262 4.76 5.92 -23.80
N SER A 263 5.32 4.74 -23.53
CA SER A 263 6.77 4.47 -23.73
C SER A 263 7.21 4.54 -25.20
N GLU A 264 6.29 4.37 -26.14
CA GLU A 264 6.53 4.42 -27.59
C GLU A 264 6.30 5.81 -28.21
N ALA A 265 5.82 6.79 -27.43
CA ALA A 265 5.58 8.13 -27.91
C ALA A 265 6.89 8.82 -28.36
N GLU A 266 6.79 9.74 -29.32
CA GLU A 266 7.95 10.40 -29.95
C GLU A 266 8.93 11.00 -28.94
N VAL A 267 8.39 11.64 -27.89
CA VAL A 267 9.19 12.25 -26.82
C VAL A 267 10.05 11.25 -26.04
N PHE A 268 9.69 9.97 -26.00
CA PHE A 268 10.48 8.93 -25.32
C PHE A 268 11.61 8.37 -26.20
N LYS A 269 11.56 8.55 -27.52
CA LYS A 269 12.63 8.11 -28.43
C LYS A 269 13.97 8.76 -28.09
N GLN A 270 13.96 10.00 -27.59
CA GLN A 270 15.18 10.69 -27.16
C GLN A 270 15.93 9.99 -26.02
N PHE A 271 15.30 9.05 -25.31
CA PHE A 271 15.89 8.26 -24.24
C PHE A 271 16.29 6.85 -24.71
N GLY A 272 16.05 6.48 -25.97
CA GLY A 272 16.28 5.12 -26.45
C GLY A 272 15.40 4.09 -25.75
N THR A 273 14.17 4.48 -25.38
CA THR A 273 13.28 3.65 -24.55
C THR A 273 12.97 2.31 -25.19
N ARG A 274 13.13 1.23 -24.41
CA ARG A 274 12.80 -0.14 -24.80
C ARG A 274 12.12 -0.85 -23.64
N VAL A 275 10.96 -1.46 -23.90
CA VAL A 275 10.33 -2.35 -22.92
C VAL A 275 11.27 -3.50 -22.56
N HIS A 276 11.37 -3.83 -21.28
CA HIS A 276 12.11 -5.00 -20.82
C HIS A 276 11.36 -6.27 -21.21
N ARG A 277 11.97 -7.11 -22.05
CA ARG A 277 11.29 -8.23 -22.73
C ARG A 277 11.54 -9.61 -22.12
N ILE A 278 12.35 -9.73 -21.07
CA ILE A 278 12.53 -11.03 -20.40
C ILE A 278 11.19 -11.41 -19.75
N PRO A 279 10.52 -12.50 -20.19
CA PRO A 279 9.23 -12.87 -19.67
C PRO A 279 9.34 -13.37 -18.22
N PHE A 280 8.25 -13.22 -17.46
CA PHE A 280 8.17 -13.81 -16.13
C PHE A 280 8.17 -15.34 -16.27
N PRO A 281 8.93 -16.09 -15.43
CA PRO A 281 9.08 -17.54 -15.60
C PRO A 281 7.75 -18.30 -15.66
N ASN A 282 6.78 -17.94 -14.82
CA ASN A 282 5.45 -18.54 -14.78
C ASN A 282 4.52 -18.10 -15.93
N CYS A 283 4.92 -17.10 -16.71
CA CYS A 283 4.14 -16.56 -17.83
C CYS A 283 4.73 -16.90 -19.21
N GLY A 284 5.82 -17.70 -19.26
CA GLY A 284 6.56 -17.99 -20.50
C GLY A 284 5.76 -18.70 -21.59
N GLN A 285 4.64 -19.35 -21.23
CA GLN A 285 3.72 -20.00 -22.18
C GLN A 285 2.89 -19.02 -23.02
N PHE A 286 2.82 -17.75 -22.63
CA PHE A 286 2.06 -16.73 -23.34
C PHE A 286 2.99 -15.87 -24.21
N LYS A 287 2.52 -15.50 -25.40
CA LYS A 287 3.23 -14.55 -26.25
C LYS A 287 3.39 -13.22 -25.51
N PHE A 288 4.63 -12.76 -25.35
CA PHE A 288 4.93 -11.46 -24.71
C PHE A 288 4.10 -10.34 -25.33
N GLY A 289 3.52 -9.47 -24.49
CA GLY A 289 2.69 -8.36 -24.93
C GLY A 289 1.23 -8.70 -25.24
N SER A 290 0.84 -9.98 -25.22
CA SER A 290 -0.56 -10.38 -25.35
C SER A 290 -1.35 -10.14 -24.06
N ASP A 291 -2.68 -10.02 -24.17
CA ASP A 291 -3.57 -9.86 -23.01
C ASP A 291 -3.39 -10.99 -21.99
N LYS A 292 -3.19 -12.24 -22.46
CA LYS A 292 -2.93 -13.39 -21.58
C LYS A 292 -1.61 -13.27 -20.83
N TYR A 293 -0.58 -12.73 -21.49
CA TYR A 293 0.71 -12.48 -20.83
C TYR A 293 0.57 -11.39 -19.77
N TRP A 294 -0.10 -10.27 -20.08
CA TRP A 294 -0.32 -9.19 -19.12
C TRP A 294 -1.15 -9.63 -17.93
N GLU A 295 -2.22 -10.41 -18.14
CA GLU A 295 -2.99 -11.00 -17.05
C GLU A 295 -2.11 -11.88 -16.14
N CYS A 296 -1.30 -12.76 -16.71
CA CYS A 296 -0.39 -13.59 -15.93
C CYS A 296 0.61 -12.74 -15.13
N HIS A 297 1.21 -11.72 -15.74
CA HIS A 297 2.11 -10.79 -15.07
C HIS A 297 1.41 -10.10 -13.89
N ILE A 298 0.23 -9.53 -14.09
CA ILE A 298 -0.55 -8.83 -13.05
C ILE A 298 -0.83 -9.71 -11.83
N ARG A 299 -1.00 -11.02 -12.03
CA ARG A 299 -1.30 -11.99 -10.97
C ARG A 299 -0.06 -12.58 -10.29
N THR A 300 1.15 -12.26 -10.75
CA THR A 300 2.43 -12.77 -10.22
C THR A 300 2.98 -11.88 -9.14
#